data_AF-A0AAU5ACF2-F1
#
_entry.id   AF-A0AAU5ACF2-F1
#
_cell.length_a   1.000
_cell.length_b   1.000
_cell.length_c   1.000
_cell.angle_alpha   90.00
_cell.angle_beta   90.00
_cell.angle_gamma   90.00
#
_symmetry.space_group_name_H-M   'P 1'
#
loop_
_entity.id
_entity.type
_entity.pdbx_description
1 polymer ?
#
loop_
_entity_poly.entity_id
_entity_poly.type
_entity_poly.pdbx_seq_one_letter_code
_entity_poly.pdbx_strand_id
1 'polypeptide(L)'
;MEAEYLRHGVPLADYQLTRADHSRQHEAVQVHEWLQRHVAQAPRWSDSICEQMQDLLGPPTPAWELQRWRLRLYCGHVIEATRLQKSPRPDGGHGDKERCPECGLDPAVIVAFEPLEPVAAPPPDKRSRMPSHSTRKPPGVRRSKAELVVENEALRAELDAPARSGRDRLHTLEAETSTSPSLRSSGR
;
A
#
# COMPACT_ATOMS: atom_id res chain seq x y z
N MET A 1 10.14 26.03 -14.40
CA MET A 1 9.67 25.71 -13.03
C MET A 1 10.73 24.79 -12.47
N GLU A 2 11.72 25.34 -11.78
CA GLU A 2 12.76 24.55 -11.14
C GLU A 2 12.12 23.90 -9.91
N ALA A 3 11.88 22.58 -9.97
CA ALA A 3 11.45 21.86 -8.79
C ALA A 3 12.60 21.96 -7.78
N GLU A 4 12.35 22.62 -6.66
CA GLU A 4 13.28 22.67 -5.54
C GLU A 4 13.38 21.25 -4.98
N TYR A 5 14.37 20.51 -5.44
CA TYR A 5 14.52 19.11 -5.07
C TYR A 5 15.03 18.99 -3.63
N LEU A 6 14.28 18.27 -2.80
CA LEU A 6 14.61 18.03 -1.40
C LEU A 6 15.83 17.12 -1.30
N ARG A 7 16.94 17.67 -0.79
CA ARG A 7 18.07 16.88 -0.29
C ARG A 7 17.78 16.47 1.15
N HIS A 8 17.91 15.19 1.49
CA HIS A 8 17.78 14.72 2.86
C HIS A 8 19.11 14.13 3.34
N GLY A 9 19.78 14.86 4.24
CA GLY A 9 21.10 14.54 4.77
C GLY A 9 22.18 15.54 4.36
N VAL A 10 23.19 15.72 5.23
CA VAL A 10 24.53 16.27 4.93
C VAL A 10 25.14 15.45 3.74
N PRO A 11 26.27 15.81 3.08
CA PRO A 11 26.82 14.98 2.00
C PRO A 11 26.73 13.50 2.38
N LEU A 12 26.17 12.66 1.52
CA LEU A 12 25.64 11.34 1.90
C LEU A 12 26.62 10.53 2.76
N ALA A 13 27.92 10.61 2.47
CA ALA A 13 29.00 9.98 3.23
C ALA A 13 29.01 10.30 4.73
N ASP A 14 28.67 11.54 5.10
CA ASP A 14 28.73 12.08 6.46
C ASP A 14 27.41 11.92 7.23
N TYR A 15 26.40 11.29 6.62
CA TYR A 15 25.12 11.06 7.29
C TYR A 15 25.31 10.13 8.50
N GLN A 16 24.91 10.62 9.67
CA GLN A 16 24.90 9.89 10.93
C GLN A 16 23.54 9.25 11.14
N LEU A 17 23.54 7.94 11.40
CA LEU A 17 22.31 7.20 11.69
C LEU A 17 21.64 7.75 12.94
N THR A 18 20.34 7.91 12.85
CA THR A 18 19.49 8.34 13.96
C THR A 18 18.79 7.15 14.61
N ARG A 19 18.23 7.36 15.80
CA ARG A 19 17.36 6.37 16.44
C ARG A 19 16.18 5.97 15.55
N ALA A 20 15.64 6.91 14.77
CA ALA A 20 14.54 6.63 13.85
C ALA A 20 14.97 5.67 12.73
N ASP A 21 16.19 5.82 12.21
CA ASP A 21 16.72 4.90 11.19
C ASP A 21 16.88 3.48 11.72
N HIS A 22 17.36 3.33 12.96
CA HIS A 22 17.45 2.04 13.63
C HIS A 22 16.08 1.39 13.81
N SER A 23 15.08 2.15 14.28
CA SER A 23 13.70 1.66 14.40
C SER A 23 13.14 1.21 13.04
N ARG A 24 13.30 2.04 12.00
CA ARG A 24 12.82 1.74 10.65
C ARG A 24 13.49 0.50 10.07
N GLN A 25 14.81 0.36 10.23
CA GLN A 25 15.53 -0.82 9.78
C GLN A 25 15.02 -2.09 10.46
N HIS A 26 14.80 -2.04 11.77
CA HIS A 26 14.27 -3.16 12.52
C HIS A 26 12.84 -3.53 12.08
N GLU A 27 11.96 -2.53 11.91
CA GLU A 27 10.60 -2.73 11.39
C GLU A 27 10.59 -3.33 9.98
N ALA A 28 11.44 -2.82 9.07
CA ALA A 28 11.56 -3.33 7.72
C ALA A 28 11.96 -4.81 7.71
N VAL A 29 12.93 -5.20 8.55
CA VAL A 29 13.34 -6.61 8.72
C VAL A 29 12.18 -7.47 9.21
N GLN A 30 11.45 -7.04 10.25
CA GLN A 30 10.31 -7.79 10.77
C GLN A 30 9.20 -7.99 9.73
N VAL A 31 8.87 -6.92 9.00
CA VAL A 31 7.87 -6.97 7.93
C VAL A 31 8.34 -7.90 6.80
N HIS A 32 9.62 -7.83 6.41
CA HIS A 32 10.17 -8.69 5.37
C HIS A 32 10.12 -10.17 5.76
N GLU A 33 10.55 -10.52 6.97
CA GLU A 33 10.47 -11.89 7.50
C GLU A 33 9.02 -12.39 7.59
N TRP A 34 8.09 -11.52 8.01
CA TRP A 34 6.67 -11.83 8.03
C TRP A 34 6.14 -12.09 6.63
N LEU A 35 6.47 -11.22 5.66
CA LEU A 35 6.07 -11.36 4.26
C LEU A 35 6.62 -12.66 3.65
N GLN A 36 7.90 -12.95 3.84
CA GLN A 36 8.50 -14.18 3.31
C GLN A 36 7.79 -15.44 3.83
N ARG A 37 7.46 -15.48 5.13
CA ARG A 37 6.70 -16.60 5.73
C ARG A 37 5.32 -16.76 5.11
N HIS A 38 4.63 -15.68 4.78
CA HIS A 38 3.29 -15.72 4.19
C HIS A 38 3.34 -16.06 2.70
N VAL A 39 4.28 -15.47 1.95
CA VAL A 39 4.48 -15.77 0.54
C VAL A 39 4.85 -17.24 0.33
N ALA A 40 5.66 -17.82 1.21
CA ALA A 40 5.99 -19.25 1.16
C ALA A 40 4.78 -20.18 1.34
N GLN A 41 3.73 -19.70 2.02
CA GLN A 41 2.48 -20.44 2.23
C GLN A 41 1.40 -20.09 1.20
N ALA A 42 1.62 -19.04 0.40
CA ALA A 42 0.63 -18.56 -0.54
C ALA A 42 0.47 -19.54 -1.71
N PRO A 43 -0.77 -19.77 -2.19
CA PRO A 43 -0.98 -20.54 -3.40
C PRO A 43 -0.29 -19.84 -4.57
N ARG A 44 0.31 -20.64 -5.46
CA ARG A 44 0.87 -20.11 -6.71
C ARG A 44 -0.25 -19.50 -7.53
N TRP A 45 -0.03 -18.28 -8.01
CA TRP A 45 -0.92 -17.67 -8.99
C TRP A 45 -0.84 -18.45 -10.30
N SER A 46 -1.98 -18.60 -10.96
CA SER A 46 -2.00 -19.13 -12.33
C SER A 46 -1.47 -18.07 -13.30
N ASP A 47 -0.98 -18.52 -14.46
CA ASP A 47 -0.48 -17.61 -15.49
C ASP A 47 -1.53 -16.59 -15.92
N SER A 48 -2.81 -17.01 -16.01
CA SER A 48 -3.93 -16.13 -16.33
C SER A 48 -4.16 -15.03 -15.28
N ILE A 49 -3.94 -15.30 -13.99
CA ILE A 49 -4.01 -14.28 -12.95
C ILE A 49 -2.83 -13.32 -13.08
N CYS A 50 -1.63 -13.83 -13.38
CA CYS A 50 -0.45 -12.99 -13.61
C CYS A 50 -0.65 -12.03 -14.79
N GLU A 51 -1.21 -12.51 -15.91
CA GLU A 51 -1.55 -11.69 -17.08
C GLU A 51 -2.58 -10.61 -16.75
N GLN A 52 -3.68 -10.98 -16.07
CA GLN A 52 -4.69 -10.01 -15.63
C GLN A 52 -4.10 -8.93 -14.70
N MET A 53 -3.20 -9.33 -13.80
CA MET A 53 -2.53 -8.37 -12.92
C MET A 53 -1.60 -7.43 -13.71
N GLN A 54 -0.91 -7.93 -14.74
CA GLN A 54 -0.08 -7.10 -15.59
C GLN A 54 -0.90 -6.06 -16.36
N ASP A 55 -2.07 -6.45 -16.89
CA ASP A 55 -3.00 -5.55 -17.56
C ASP A 55 -3.53 -4.45 -16.62
N LEU A 56 -3.79 -4.80 -15.35
CA LEU A 56 -4.25 -3.84 -14.33
C LEU A 56 -3.17 -2.83 -13.93
N LEU A 57 -1.90 -3.24 -13.91
CA LEU A 57 -0.78 -2.36 -13.56
C LEU A 57 -0.47 -1.33 -14.67
N GLY A 58 -0.97 -1.56 -15.88
CA GLY A 58 -0.86 -0.66 -17.00
C GLY A 58 0.53 -0.63 -17.65
N PRO A 59 0.75 0.27 -18.61
CA PRO A 59 2.02 0.34 -19.34
C PRO A 59 3.17 0.77 -18.40
N PRO A 60 4.41 0.37 -18.72
CA PRO A 60 5.58 0.82 -17.97
C PRO A 60 5.68 2.34 -17.91
N THR A 61 6.18 2.85 -16.79
CA THR A 61 6.47 4.28 -16.65
C THR A 61 7.46 4.72 -17.72
N PRO A 62 7.16 5.80 -18.47
CA PRO A 62 8.06 6.29 -19.50
C PRO A 62 9.34 6.90 -18.91
N ALA A 63 10.45 6.79 -19.65
CA ALA A 63 11.78 7.20 -19.18
C ALA A 63 11.88 8.69 -18.77
N TRP A 64 11.14 9.59 -19.43
CA TRP A 64 11.13 11.01 -19.09
C TRP A 64 10.38 11.34 -17.79
N GLU A 65 9.69 10.37 -17.19
CA GLU A 65 9.10 10.50 -15.84
C GLU A 65 10.02 9.95 -14.75
N LEU A 66 11.19 9.43 -15.14
CA LEU A 66 12.16 8.82 -14.24
C LEU A 66 13.34 9.76 -13.98
N GLN A 67 13.85 9.68 -12.76
CA GLN A 67 15.01 10.42 -12.27
C GLN A 67 15.99 9.45 -11.62
N ARG A 68 17.29 9.70 -11.81
CA ARG A 68 18.36 9.00 -11.10
C ARG A 68 18.52 9.59 -9.70
N TRP A 69 18.78 8.74 -8.72
CA TRP A 69 19.00 9.13 -7.33
C TRP A 69 20.24 8.44 -6.79
N ARG A 70 21.02 9.14 -5.97
CA ARG A 70 21.99 8.51 -5.05
C ARG A 70 21.30 8.24 -3.73
N LEU A 71 21.39 7.01 -3.25
CA LEU A 71 20.74 6.54 -2.04
C LEU A 71 21.81 6.05 -1.08
N ARG A 72 21.83 6.58 0.14
CA ARG A 72 22.56 5.96 1.23
C ARG A 72 21.66 4.98 1.95
N LEU A 73 22.12 3.74 2.00
CA LEU A 73 21.47 2.66 2.71
C LEU A 73 21.87 2.69 4.19
N TYR A 74 21.05 2.05 5.04
CA TYR A 74 21.29 1.92 6.47
C TYR A 74 22.66 1.32 6.81
N CYS A 75 23.15 0.38 5.99
CA CYS A 75 24.49 -0.21 6.14
C CYS A 75 25.65 0.75 5.80
N GLY A 76 25.37 1.97 5.34
CA GLY A 76 26.35 2.99 4.99
C GLY A 76 26.73 3.02 3.50
N HIS A 77 26.47 1.96 2.75
CA HIS A 77 26.75 1.93 1.32
C HIS A 77 25.87 2.89 0.52
N VAL A 78 26.42 3.45 -0.55
CA VAL A 78 25.72 4.40 -1.42
C VAL A 78 25.52 3.75 -2.78
N ILE A 79 24.26 3.68 -3.22
CA ILE A 79 23.88 3.11 -4.51
C ILE A 79 23.22 4.16 -5.40
N GLU A 80 23.14 3.88 -6.69
CA GLU A 80 22.33 4.65 -7.63
C GLU A 80 21.07 3.88 -8.02
N ALA A 81 19.92 4.56 -8.03
CA ALA A 81 18.63 3.98 -8.39
C ALA A 81 17.81 4.92 -9.26
N THR A 82 16.96 4.34 -10.11
CA THR A 82 16.04 5.10 -10.96
C THR A 82 14.62 5.03 -10.41
N ARG A 83 13.99 6.17 -10.15
CA ARG A 83 12.65 6.27 -9.53
C ARG A 83 11.84 7.40 -10.16
N LEU A 84 10.54 7.45 -9.87
CA LEU A 84 9.66 8.50 -10.36
C LEU A 84 10.14 9.89 -9.92
N GLN A 85 10.32 10.80 -10.89
CA GLN A 85 10.73 12.18 -10.63
C GLN A 85 9.70 12.96 -9.79
N LYS A 86 8.41 12.60 -9.91
CA LYS A 86 7.31 13.26 -9.18
C LYS A 86 7.26 12.88 -7.69
N SER A 87 7.98 11.82 -7.27
CA SER A 87 7.98 11.39 -5.88
C SER A 87 8.89 12.29 -5.05
N PRO A 88 8.42 12.79 -3.89
CA PRO A 88 9.25 13.62 -3.01
C PRO A 88 10.38 12.83 -2.34
N ARG A 89 10.30 11.50 -2.35
CA ARG A 89 11.29 10.57 -1.80
C ARG A 89 11.43 9.36 -2.74
N PRO A 90 12.63 8.81 -2.95
CA PRO A 90 12.87 7.72 -3.92
C PRO A 90 12.06 6.44 -3.67
N ASP A 91 11.63 6.19 -2.44
CA ASP A 91 10.83 5.01 -2.03
C ASP A 91 9.33 5.31 -1.85
N GLY A 92 8.85 6.49 -2.26
CA GLY A 92 7.44 6.88 -2.08
C GLY A 92 7.00 7.01 -0.62
N GLY A 93 7.94 7.12 0.32
CA GLY A 93 7.70 7.37 1.74
C GLY A 93 7.70 6.12 2.62
N HIS A 94 7.56 4.91 2.05
CA HIS A 94 7.31 3.68 2.82
C HIS A 94 7.92 2.40 2.21
N GLY A 95 8.57 2.49 1.04
CA GLY A 95 9.12 1.32 0.34
C GLY A 95 10.54 0.97 0.78
N ASP A 96 10.73 0.38 1.95
CA ASP A 96 12.04 -0.11 2.41
C ASP A 96 12.36 -1.48 1.80
N LYS A 97 12.55 -1.51 0.47
CA LYS A 97 12.72 -2.74 -0.34
C LYS A 97 14.12 -2.88 -0.96
N GLU A 98 15.02 -1.95 -0.70
CA GLU A 98 16.34 -1.99 -1.32
C GLU A 98 17.16 -3.15 -0.74
N ARG A 99 17.96 -3.78 -1.59
CA ARG A 99 18.99 -4.74 -1.17
C ARG A 99 20.34 -4.10 -1.41
N CYS A 100 21.22 -4.15 -0.42
CA CYS A 100 22.58 -3.65 -0.57
C CYS A 100 23.40 -4.60 -1.45
N PRO A 101 23.93 -4.15 -2.61
CA PRO A 101 24.75 -5.01 -3.47
C PRO A 101 26.14 -5.28 -2.89
N GLU A 102 26.64 -4.42 -1.98
CA GLU A 102 27.98 -4.53 -1.43
C GLU A 102 28.05 -5.50 -0.24
N CYS A 103 27.18 -5.35 0.77
CA CYS A 103 27.16 -6.22 1.95
C CYS A 103 26.01 -7.24 1.98
N GLY A 104 25.10 -7.21 1.01
CA GLY A 104 24.00 -8.17 0.90
C GLY A 104 22.82 -7.93 1.84
N LEU A 105 22.83 -6.88 2.67
CA LEU A 105 21.73 -6.55 3.59
C LEU A 105 20.40 -6.37 2.83
N ASP A 106 19.36 -7.10 3.25
CA ASP A 106 18.03 -7.12 2.63
C ASP A 106 16.95 -7.36 3.71
N PRO A 107 16.01 -6.42 3.93
CA PRO A 107 15.94 -5.09 3.34
C PRO A 107 16.99 -4.16 3.93
N ALA A 108 17.48 -3.20 3.15
CA ALA A 108 18.35 -2.11 3.57
C ALA A 108 17.59 -0.77 3.43
N VAL A 109 17.22 -0.16 4.56
CA VAL A 109 16.45 1.09 4.57
C VAL A 109 17.24 2.24 3.94
N ILE A 110 16.56 3.10 3.17
CA ILE A 110 17.14 4.36 2.67
C ILE A 110 17.10 5.39 3.81
N VAL A 111 18.29 5.86 4.22
CA VAL A 111 18.46 6.81 5.33
C VAL A 111 18.79 8.23 4.85
N ALA A 112 19.40 8.36 3.68
CA ALA A 112 19.67 9.64 3.04
C ALA A 112 19.65 9.50 1.52
N PHE A 113 19.36 10.59 0.80
CA PHE A 113 19.28 10.56 -0.65
C PHE A 113 19.56 11.91 -1.29
N GLU A 114 20.08 11.85 -2.51
CA GLU A 114 20.32 13.00 -3.37
C GLU A 114 19.75 12.73 -4.78
N PRO A 115 18.88 13.62 -5.31
CA PRO A 115 18.45 13.56 -6.69
C PRO A 115 19.60 13.90 -7.63
N LEU A 116 19.75 13.10 -8.70
CA LEU A 116 20.62 13.37 -9.84
C LEU A 116 19.79 13.84 -11.04
N GLU A 117 20.31 13.64 -12.24
CA GLU A 117 19.69 14.01 -13.50
C GLU A 117 18.44 13.16 -13.85
N PRO A 118 17.46 13.74 -14.57
CA PRO A 118 16.42 12.98 -15.24
C PRO A 118 17.01 11.94 -16.19
N VAL A 119 16.35 10.80 -16.34
CA VAL A 119 16.82 9.71 -17.22
C VAL A 119 16.68 10.09 -18.69
N ALA A 120 15.65 10.86 -19.04
CA ALA A 120 15.44 11.38 -20.39
C ALA A 120 14.82 12.76 -20.33
N ALA A 121 15.07 13.57 -21.36
CA ALA A 121 14.38 14.84 -21.53
C ALA A 121 12.88 14.59 -21.80
N PRO A 122 11.97 15.41 -21.24
CA PRO A 122 10.56 15.33 -21.59
C PRO A 122 10.36 15.62 -23.09
N PRO A 123 9.38 14.96 -23.74
CA PRO A 123 9.03 15.31 -25.10
C PRO A 123 8.65 16.79 -25.18
N PRO A 124 8.95 17.48 -26.30
CA PRO A 124 8.63 18.90 -26.46
C PRO A 124 7.13 19.10 -26.23
N ASP A 125 6.82 20.04 -25.34
CA ASP A 125 5.47 20.28 -24.87
C ASP A 125 4.59 20.67 -26.06
N LYS A 126 3.67 19.78 -26.48
CA LYS A 126 2.67 20.12 -27.51
C LYS A 126 1.62 21.13 -27.00
N ARG A 127 1.79 21.65 -25.78
CA ARG A 127 0.90 22.60 -25.12
C ARG A 127 1.30 24.04 -25.44
N SER A 128 1.16 24.40 -26.71
CA SER A 128 1.07 25.81 -27.13
C SER A 128 0.20 25.89 -28.36
N ARG A 129 -1.09 25.54 -28.20
CA ARG A 129 -2.25 25.93 -29.02
C ARG A 129 -3.47 25.12 -28.58
N MET A 130 -3.97 25.39 -27.38
CA MET A 130 -5.41 25.25 -27.15
C MET A 130 -5.85 26.49 -26.36
N PRO A 131 -6.86 27.24 -26.85
CA PRO A 131 -7.51 28.24 -26.02
C PRO A 131 -7.98 27.56 -24.75
N SER A 132 -7.80 28.22 -23.61
CA SER A 132 -8.30 27.77 -22.32
C SER A 132 -9.82 27.59 -22.37
N HIS A 133 -10.29 26.40 -22.78
CA HIS A 133 -11.66 26.00 -22.50
C HIS A 133 -11.75 25.78 -20.99
N SER A 134 -12.30 26.78 -20.32
CA SER A 134 -12.83 26.68 -18.97
C SER A 134 -13.62 25.37 -18.85
N THR A 135 -13.04 24.36 -18.19
CA THR A 135 -13.78 23.19 -17.72
C THR A 135 -14.67 23.62 -16.56
N ARG A 136 -15.78 24.29 -16.88
CA ARG A 136 -16.95 24.23 -16.01
C ARG A 136 -17.37 22.77 -16.01
N LYS A 137 -17.07 22.07 -14.91
CA LYS A 137 -17.64 20.75 -14.64
C LYS A 137 -19.16 20.85 -14.84
N PRO A 138 -19.80 19.92 -15.57
CA PRO A 138 -21.25 19.80 -15.46
C PRO A 138 -21.59 19.57 -13.98
N PRO A 139 -22.69 20.12 -13.46
CA PRO A 139 -23.11 19.87 -12.09
C PRO A 139 -23.49 18.39 -11.97
N GLY A 140 -22.51 17.55 -11.63
CA GLY A 140 -22.80 16.25 -11.07
C GLY A 140 -23.64 16.48 -9.84
N VAL A 141 -24.78 15.80 -9.74
CA VAL A 141 -25.69 15.84 -8.59
C VAL A 141 -24.87 15.56 -7.34
N ARG A 142 -24.45 16.61 -6.65
CA ARG A 142 -23.73 16.51 -5.39
C ARG A 142 -24.76 16.11 -4.35
N ARG A 143 -24.82 14.81 -4.03
CA ARG A 143 -25.59 14.36 -2.87
C ARG A 143 -25.13 15.15 -1.66
N SER A 144 -26.10 15.66 -0.90
CA SER A 144 -25.79 16.44 0.28
C SER A 144 -25.18 15.54 1.34
N LYS A 145 -24.39 16.12 2.26
CA LYS A 145 -23.83 15.38 3.40
C LYS A 145 -24.93 14.68 4.21
N ALA A 146 -26.12 15.25 4.28
CA ALA A 146 -27.26 14.67 4.98
C ALA A 146 -27.76 13.38 4.32
N GLU A 147 -27.87 13.36 2.98
CA GLU A 147 -28.27 12.15 2.24
C GLU A 147 -27.28 11.02 2.45
N LEU A 148 -25.97 11.33 2.43
CA LEU A 148 -24.93 10.33 2.66
C LEU A 148 -24.93 9.80 4.09
N VAL A 149 -25.30 10.61 5.09
CA VAL A 149 -25.41 10.16 6.50
C VAL A 149 -26.59 9.22 6.67
N VAL A 150 -27.75 9.54 6.09
CA VAL A 150 -28.93 8.66 6.11
C VAL A 150 -28.65 7.33 5.41
N GLU A 151 -28.00 7.37 4.25
CA GLU A 151 -27.59 6.17 3.51
C GLU A 151 -26.58 5.33 4.33
N ASN A 152 -25.63 5.97 5.03
CA ASN A 152 -24.67 5.26 5.87
C ASN A 152 -25.34 4.61 7.10
N GLU A 153 -26.29 5.28 7.74
CA GLU A 153 -27.05 4.73 8.87
C GLU A 153 -27.92 3.55 8.44
N ALA A 154 -28.58 3.65 7.28
CA ALA A 154 -29.37 2.55 6.71
C ALA A 154 -28.48 1.32 6.41
N LEU A 155 -27.33 1.52 5.78
CA LEU A 155 -26.38 0.44 5.47
C LEU A 155 -25.81 -0.21 6.73
N ARG A 156 -25.54 0.56 7.79
CA ARG A 156 -25.11 0.02 9.09
C ARG A 156 -26.22 -0.82 9.73
N ALA A 157 -27.47 -0.35 9.70
CA ALA A 157 -28.61 -1.10 10.20
C ALA A 157 -28.84 -2.40 9.42
N GLU A 158 -28.62 -2.39 8.10
CA GLU A 158 -28.71 -3.58 7.25
C GLU A 158 -27.62 -4.61 7.57
N LEU A 159 -26.39 -4.17 7.89
CA LEU A 159 -25.31 -5.05 8.33
C LEU A 159 -25.53 -5.61 9.75
N ASP A 160 -26.22 -4.87 10.62
CA ASP A 160 -26.57 -5.30 11.97
C ASP A 160 -27.82 -6.21 12.02
N ALA A 161 -28.69 -6.15 11.01
CA ALA A 161 -29.89 -7.00 10.91
C ALA A 161 -29.60 -8.52 10.82
N PRO A 162 -28.63 -9.03 10.01
CA PRO A 162 -28.30 -10.46 9.97
C PRO A 162 -27.63 -10.96 11.26
N ALA A 163 -27.05 -10.07 12.08
CA ALA A 163 -26.45 -10.45 13.36
C ALA A 163 -27.49 -10.84 14.43
N ARG A 164 -28.76 -10.46 14.26
CA ARG A 164 -29.86 -10.88 15.16
C ARG A 164 -30.53 -12.18 14.71
N SER A 165 -30.62 -12.44 13.40
CA SER A 165 -31.27 -13.67 12.89
C SER A 165 -30.41 -14.94 13.10
N GLY A 166 -29.08 -14.83 13.09
CA GLY A 166 -28.19 -15.96 13.37
C GLY A 166 -28.11 -16.34 14.85
N ARG A 167 -28.33 -15.39 15.77
CA ARG A 167 -28.20 -15.59 17.22
C ARG A 167 -29.44 -16.23 17.84
N ASP A 168 -30.63 -15.90 17.33
CA ASP A 168 -31.88 -16.51 17.78
C ASP A 168 -32.03 -17.97 17.30
N ARG A 169 -31.45 -18.34 16.15
CA ARG A 169 -31.44 -19.73 15.67
C ARG A 169 -30.53 -20.65 16.49
N LEU A 170 -29.43 -20.14 17.04
CA LEU A 170 -28.56 -20.94 17.93
C LEU A 170 -29.22 -21.20 19.30
N HIS A 171 -29.86 -20.19 19.90
CA HIS A 171 -30.51 -20.35 21.20
C HIS A 171 -31.76 -21.24 21.18
N THR A 172 -32.47 -21.31 20.05
CA THR A 172 -33.66 -22.17 19.95
C THR A 172 -33.30 -23.66 19.85
N LEU A 173 -32.18 -24.01 19.19
CA LEU A 173 -31.74 -25.41 19.04
C LEU A 173 -31.11 -26.00 20.32
N GLU A 174 -30.52 -25.16 21.17
CA GLU A 174 -29.96 -25.62 22.46
C GLU A 174 -31.03 -25.83 23.55
N ALA A 175 -32.21 -25.19 23.42
CA ALA A 175 -33.31 -25.38 24.36
C ALA A 175 -34.12 -26.67 24.10
N GLU A 176 -34.21 -27.13 22.84
CA GLU A 176 -34.99 -28.32 22.46
C GLU A 176 -34.26 -29.65 22.73
N THR A 177 -32.94 -29.63 22.94
CA THR A 177 -32.15 -30.84 23.23
C THR A 177 -32.06 -31.19 24.72
N SER A 178 -32.56 -30.34 25.62
CA SER A 178 -32.40 -30.52 27.09
C SER A 178 -33.65 -31.07 27.82
N THR A 179 -34.77 -31.30 27.14
CA THR A 179 -36.00 -31.83 27.77
C THR A 179 -36.45 -33.13 27.10
N SER A 180 -35.77 -34.24 27.42
CA SER A 180 -36.31 -35.59 27.20
C SER A 180 -36.58 -36.25 28.56
N PRO A 181 -37.84 -36.58 28.91
CA PRO A 181 -38.17 -37.26 30.14
C PRO A 181 -37.85 -38.76 30.04
N SER A 182 -36.98 -39.22 30.93
CA SER A 182 -36.64 -40.63 31.15
C SER A 182 -37.86 -41.40 31.69
N LEU A 183 -38.61 -42.06 30.82
CA LEU A 183 -39.61 -43.06 31.20
C LEU A 183 -38.92 -44.30 31.78
N ARG A 184 -38.88 -44.41 33.11
CA ARG A 184 -38.60 -45.68 33.81
C ARG A 184 -39.83 -46.57 33.73
N SER A 185 -39.71 -47.66 32.99
CA SER A 185 -40.62 -48.80 33.07
C SER A 185 -40.39 -49.58 34.37
N SER A 186 -41.42 -49.61 35.21
CA SER A 186 -41.55 -50.60 36.28
C SER A 186 -42.48 -51.70 35.78
N GLY A 187 -41.93 -52.90 35.56
CA GLY A 187 -42.70 -54.13 35.33
C GLY A 187 -42.42 -55.12 36.46
N ARG A 188 -43.49 -55.55 37.13
CA ARG A 188 -43.54 -56.73 38.01
C ARG A 188 -44.11 -57.90 37.21
#